data_AF-A0AAV1RRG1-F1
#
_entry.id   AF-A0AAV1RRG1-F1
#
_cell.length_a   1.000
_cell.length_b   1.000
_cell.length_c   1.000
_cell.angle_alpha   90.00
_cell.angle_beta   90.00
_cell.angle_gamma   90.00
#
_symmetry.space_group_name_H-M   'P 1'
#
loop_
_entity.id
_entity.type
_entity.pdbx_description
1 polymer ?
#
loop_
_entity_poly.entity_id
_entity_poly.type
_entity_poly.pdbx_seq_one_letter_code
_entity_poly.pdbx_strand_id
1 'polypeptide(L)'
;MNGSRKGKRDTPNGHWKMNASPIPVLENAEGRPIGTKSSLAFFDKEKRKTHWLMYEFRLVDPVYSAKENKIEGMLDHCVLAVVYIAKEDRLG
;
A
#
# COMPACT_ATOMS: atom_id res chain seq x y z
N MET A 1 -1.73 -6.23 -20.71
CA MET A 1 -0.97 -5.82 -19.51
C MET A 1 -1.80 -6.18 -18.29
N ASN A 2 -1.50 -7.30 -17.65
CA ASN A 2 -2.34 -7.81 -16.57
C ASN A 2 -2.02 -7.04 -15.28
N GLY A 3 -2.87 -6.05 -14.98
CA GLY A 3 -2.89 -5.39 -13.69
C GLY A 3 -3.08 -6.45 -12.60
N SER A 4 -2.08 -6.56 -11.73
CA SER A 4 -2.23 -7.25 -10.46
C SER A 4 -3.50 -6.72 -9.80
N ARG A 5 -4.52 -7.58 -9.65
CA ARG A 5 -5.76 -7.24 -8.97
C ARG A 5 -5.41 -6.97 -7.51
N LYS A 6 -4.95 -5.75 -7.19
CA LYS A 6 -4.85 -5.26 -5.82
C LYS A 6 -6.26 -5.42 -5.25
N GLY A 7 -6.38 -6.20 -4.18
CA GLY A 7 -7.68 -6.52 -3.57
C GLY A 7 -8.53 -5.27 -3.35
N LYS A 8 -9.85 -5.43 -3.43
CA LYS A 8 -10.78 -4.33 -3.19
C LYS A 8 -10.51 -3.75 -1.80
N ARG A 9 -10.16 -2.46 -1.73
CA ARG A 9 -9.90 -1.74 -0.47
C ARG A 9 -11.15 -1.00 0.00
N ASP A 10 -12.27 -1.71 -0.09
CA ASP A 10 -13.58 -1.20 0.29
C ASP A 10 -13.75 -1.33 1.80
N THR A 11 -14.45 -0.37 2.39
CA THR A 11 -14.83 -0.33 3.80
C THR A 11 -16.34 -0.09 3.88
N PRO A 12 -16.99 -0.34 5.03
CA PRO A 12 -18.42 -0.06 5.18
C PRO A 12 -18.81 1.41 4.91
N ASN A 13 -17.86 2.36 4.95
CA ASN A 13 -18.11 3.81 4.85
C ASN A 13 -17.40 4.50 3.68
N GLY A 14 -16.82 3.75 2.75
CA GLY A 14 -16.05 4.32 1.66
C GLY A 14 -14.97 3.35 1.16
N HIS A 15 -13.99 3.85 0.42
CA HIS A 15 -12.94 3.03 -0.16
C HIS A 15 -11.61 3.78 -0.24
N TRP A 16 -10.51 3.04 -0.17
CA TRP A 16 -9.16 3.57 -0.39
C TRP A 16 -8.76 3.42 -1.85
N LYS A 17 -8.38 4.52 -2.50
CA LYS A 17 -7.92 4.54 -3.90
C LYS A 17 -6.48 5.05 -3.97
N MET A 18 -5.72 4.56 -4.96
CA MET A 18 -4.38 5.10 -5.25
C MET A 18 -4.46 6.62 -5.50
N ASN A 19 -3.66 7.38 -4.76
CA ASN A 19 -3.56 8.84 -4.87
C ASN A 19 -2.35 9.26 -5.72
N ALA A 20 -1.26 8.48 -5.71
CA ALA A 20 -0.08 8.71 -6.53
C ALA A 20 0.55 7.37 -6.95
N SER A 21 1.40 7.40 -7.99
CA SER A 21 2.18 6.23 -8.41
C SER A 21 3.03 5.70 -7.25
N PRO A 22 3.06 4.38 -7.02
CA PRO A 22 3.94 3.80 -6.01
C PRO A 22 5.41 4.08 -6.34
N ILE A 23 6.23 4.29 -5.30
CA ILE A 23 7.67 4.50 -5.42
C ILE A 23 8.45 3.37 -4.72
N PRO A 24 9.65 3.02 -5.20
CA PRO A 24 10.47 2.01 -4.52
C PRO A 24 10.93 2.51 -3.16
N VAL A 25 11.04 1.59 -2.21
CA VAL A 25 11.78 1.79 -0.96
C VAL A 25 13.14 1.17 -1.15
N LEU A 26 14.21 1.95 -0.96
CA LEU A 26 15.58 1.54 -1.18
C LEU A 26 16.24 1.18 0.16
N GLU A 27 17.04 0.10 0.18
CA GLU A 27 17.78 -0.36 1.36
C GLU A 27 18.81 0.69 1.81
N ASN A 28 19.49 1.29 0.84
CA ASN A 28 20.58 2.22 1.03
C ASN A 28 20.74 3.12 -0.22
N ALA A 29 21.76 3.98 -0.22
CA ALA A 29 22.05 4.88 -1.35
C ALA A 29 22.46 4.15 -2.63
N GLU A 30 22.90 2.88 -2.55
CA GLU A 30 23.30 2.05 -3.70
C GLU A 30 22.09 1.53 -4.49
N GLY A 31 20.87 1.80 -4.02
CA GLY A 31 19.66 1.74 -4.85
C GLY A 31 19.00 0.37 -4.94
N ARG A 32 19.34 -0.58 -4.07
CA ARG A 32 18.65 -1.87 -4.03
C ARG A 32 17.21 -1.70 -3.51
N PRO A 33 16.16 -2.02 -4.29
CA PRO A 33 14.79 -1.92 -3.83
C PRO A 33 14.45 -3.07 -2.88
N ILE A 34 13.96 -2.74 -1.68
CA ILE A 34 13.49 -3.69 -0.67
C ILE A 34 11.97 -3.71 -0.52
N GLY A 35 11.29 -2.73 -1.13
CA GLY A 35 9.85 -2.61 -1.01
C GLY A 35 9.24 -1.57 -1.92
N THR A 36 7.95 -1.35 -1.73
CA THR A 36 7.17 -0.33 -2.41
C THR A 36 6.41 0.50 -1.39
N LYS A 37 6.44 1.83 -1.54
CA LYS A 37 5.57 2.78 -0.83
C LYS A 37 4.46 3.23 -1.78
N SER A 38 3.22 2.88 -1.48
CA SER A 38 2.02 3.34 -2.20
C SER A 38 1.33 4.47 -1.43
N SER A 39 0.88 5.52 -2.13
CA SER A 39 0.03 6.56 -1.56
C SER A 39 -1.43 6.33 -1.93
N LEU A 40 -2.32 6.40 -0.93
CA LEU A 40 -3.76 6.25 -1.10
C LEU A 40 -4.50 7.42 -0.45
N ALA A 41 -5.68 7.72 -1.00
CA ALA A 41 -6.66 8.64 -0.42
C ALA A 41 -7.98 7.89 -0.18
N PHE A 42 -8.66 8.24 0.92
CA PHE A 42 -9.97 7.68 1.23
C PHE A 42 -11.06 8.52 0.58
N PHE A 43 -12.00 7.82 -0.06
CA PHE A 43 -13.21 8.39 -0.64
C PHE A 43 -14.41 7.85 0.13
N ASP A 44 -15.32 8.75 0.53
CA ASP A 44 -16.53 8.36 1.27
C ASP A 44 -17.56 7.63 0.39
N LYS A 45 -18.71 7.27 0.97
CA LYS A 45 -19.86 6.65 0.27
C LYS A 45 -20.38 7.48 -0.91
N GLU A 46 -20.25 8.80 -0.83
CA GLU A 46 -20.64 9.75 -1.88
C GLU A 46 -19.53 9.94 -2.93
N LYS A 47 -18.43 9.16 -2.84
CA LYS A 47 -17.26 9.24 -3.71
C LYS A 47 -16.53 10.59 -3.64
N ARG A 48 -16.63 11.31 -2.51
CA ARG A 48 -15.87 12.54 -2.27
C ARG A 48 -14.51 12.20 -1.67
N LYS A 49 -13.45 12.81 -2.19
CA LYS A 49 -12.10 12.70 -1.62
C LYS A 49 -12.10 13.33 -0.24
N THR A 50 -11.69 12.59 0.77
CA THR A 50 -11.55 13.10 2.14
C THR A 50 -10.11 13.53 2.42
N HIS A 51 -9.87 14.12 3.59
CA HIS A 51 -8.52 14.43 4.07
C HIS A 51 -7.74 13.20 4.56
N TRP A 52 -8.38 12.03 4.65
CA TRP A 52 -7.71 10.80 5.08
C TRP A 52 -6.81 10.26 3.97
N LEU A 53 -5.52 10.20 4.28
CA LEU A 53 -4.49 9.63 3.44
C LEU A 53 -3.84 8.42 4.12
N MET A 54 -3.29 7.54 3.29
CA MET A 54 -2.54 6.37 3.75
C MET A 54 -1.27 6.21 2.94
N TYR A 55 -0.18 5.89 3.63
CA TYR A 55 0.96 5.22 3.00
C TYR A 55 0.94 3.73 3.34
N GLU A 56 0.98 2.90 2.31
CA GLU A 56 1.08 1.44 2.43
C GLU A 56 2.48 1.04 1.98
N PHE A 57 3.21 0.33 2.85
CA PHE A 57 4.53 -0.21 2.58
C PHE A 57 4.45 -1.73 2.47
N ARG A 58 4.97 -2.26 1.37
CA ARG A 58 5.09 -3.70 1.10
C ARG A 58 6.54 -4.03 0.85
N LEU A 59 7.04 -5.09 1.47
CA LEU A 59 8.34 -5.64 1.09
C LEU A 59 8.23 -6.23 -0.33
N VAL A 60 9.33 -6.21 -1.07
CA VAL A 60 9.46 -7.08 -2.24
C VAL A 60 9.51 -8.49 -1.68
N ASP A 61 8.54 -9.33 -2.01
CA ASP A 61 8.60 -10.75 -1.66
C ASP A 61 9.98 -11.24 -2.11
N PRO A 62 10.85 -11.73 -1.20
CA PRO A 62 12.00 -12.44 -1.65
C PRO A 62 11.46 -13.61 -2.48
N VAL A 63 12.17 -14.00 -3.54
CA VAL A 63 11.84 -15.19 -4.32
C VAL A 63 12.09 -16.44 -3.45
N TYR A 64 11.42 -16.56 -2.31
CA TYR A 64 11.31 -17.80 -1.57
C TYR A 64 10.35 -18.66 -2.37
N SER A 65 10.98 -19.44 -3.23
CA SER A 65 10.52 -20.68 -3.83
C SER A 65 9.18 -21.16 -3.27
N ALA A 66 8.23 -21.42 -4.16
CA ALA A 66 6.93 -22.05 -3.90
C ALA A 66 7.03 -23.51 -3.37
N LYS A 67 8.11 -23.85 -2.65
CA LYS A 67 8.42 -25.15 -2.10
C LYS A 67 9.31 -24.92 -0.89
N GLU A 68 8.70 -24.76 0.28
CA GLU A 68 9.16 -25.38 1.53
C GLU A 68 8.24 -24.92 2.67
N ASN A 69 7.50 -25.89 3.21
CA ASN A 69 6.84 -25.93 4.52
C ASN A 69 6.36 -24.58 5.06
N LYS A 70 5.09 -24.25 4.77
CA LYS A 70 4.34 -23.22 5.51
C LYS A 70 4.39 -23.56 7.00
N ILE A 71 5.28 -22.90 7.73
CA ILE A 71 5.19 -22.83 9.18
C ILE A 71 3.98 -21.95 9.47
N GLU A 72 2.97 -22.56 10.09
CA GLU A 72 1.80 -21.90 10.62
C GLU A 72 2.25 -20.77 11.57
N GLY A 73 2.04 -19.50 11.18
CA GLY A 73 2.56 -18.32 11.89
C GLY A 73 3.34 -17.31 11.03
N MET A 74 3.50 -17.58 9.74
CA MET A 74 4.27 -16.76 8.78
C MET A 74 3.69 -15.34 8.59
N LEU A 75 4.43 -14.31 9.00
CA LEU A 75 4.13 -12.87 8.81
C LEU A 75 4.25 -12.39 7.35
N ASP A 76 4.23 -13.31 6.37
CA ASP A 76 4.53 -13.08 4.95
C ASP A 76 3.46 -12.28 4.17
N HIS A 77 2.40 -11.82 4.84
CA HIS A 77 1.31 -11.09 4.19
C HIS A 77 0.94 -9.79 4.91
N CYS A 78 1.76 -9.32 5.83
CA CYS A 78 1.54 -8.05 6.50
C CYS A 78 2.02 -6.87 5.63
N VAL A 79 1.30 -5.76 5.73
CA VAL A 79 1.74 -4.46 5.21
C VAL A 79 1.87 -3.50 6.37
N LEU A 80 2.83 -2.59 6.30
CA LEU A 80 2.84 -1.44 7.20
C LEU A 80 1.96 -0.35 6.58
N ALA A 81 0.89 0.02 7.26
CA ALA A 81 0.01 1.11 6.86
C ALA A 81 0.13 2.28 7.84
N VAL A 82 0.40 3.47 7.31
CA VAL A 82 0.39 4.72 8.08
C VAL A 82 -0.78 5.56 7.60
N VAL A 83 -1.80 5.72 8.45
CA VAL A 83 -3.00 6.52 8.17
C VAL A 83 -2.88 7.87 8.85
N TYR A 84 -3.18 8.95 8.12
CA TYR A 84 -3.06 10.32 8.61
C TYR A 84 -4.08 11.25 7.94
N ILE A 85 -4.33 12.40 8.57
CA ILE A 85 -5.17 13.46 8.01
C ILE A 85 -4.25 14.50 7.37
N ALA A 86 -4.49 14.81 6.10
CA ALA A 86 -3.80 15.88 5.39
C ALA A 86 -4.26 17.25 5.90
N LYS A 87 -3.30 18.16 6.13
CA LYS A 87 -3.60 19.60 6.24
C LYS A 87 -4.10 20.09 4.87
N GLU A 88 -5.01 21.06 4.86
CA GLU A 88 -5.77 21.52 3.67
C GLU A 88 -4.90 21.75 2.42
N ASP A 89 -3.69 22.28 2.57
CA ASP A 89 -2.78 22.63 1.46
C ASP A 89 -2.31 21.43 0.60
N ARG A 90 -2.55 20.18 1.03
CA ARG A 90 -2.07 18.96 0.33
C ARG A 90 -3.15 18.25 -0.49
N LEU A 91 -4.30 18.90 -0.68
CA LEU A 91 -5.43 18.33 -1.43
C LEU A 91 -5.45 18.70 -2.92
N GLY A 92 -4.67 19.70 -3.33
CA GLY A 92 -4.52 20.16 -4.71
C GLY A 92 -3.90 19.15 -5.66
#